data_AF-A0ABD5EEE9-F1
#
_entry.id   AF-A0ABD5EEE9-F1
#
_cell.length_a   1.000
_cell.length_b   1.000
_cell.length_c   1.000
_cell.angle_alpha   90.00
_cell.angle_beta   90.00
_cell.angle_gamma   90.00
#
_symmetry.space_group_name_H-M   'P 1'
#
loop_
_entity.id
_entity.type
_entity.pdbx_description
1 polymer ?
#
loop_
_entity_poly.entity_id
_entity_poly.type
_entity_poly.pdbx_seq_one_letter_code
_entity_poly.pdbx_strand_id
1 'polypeptide(L)'
;MPHLDAPTVIRTKRDGGVLSDAAIDWVIDGYTDGRVADEQMSALLMAIFLKGMAPAEIARWTAAMVDSGERFDFTDLRRDGKPLALVDKHSTGGVGDKITIPLLPVVMA
;
A
#
# COMPACT_ATOMS: atom_id res chain seq x y z
N MET A 1 1.09 25.25 -7.85
CA MET A 1 1.05 24.33 -6.69
C MET A 1 2.40 24.42 -5.99
N PRO A 2 2.47 24.34 -4.65
CA PRO A 2 3.78 24.28 -3.98
C PRO A 2 4.58 23.10 -4.56
N HIS A 3 5.89 23.30 -4.73
CA HIS A 3 6.79 22.24 -5.15
C HIS A 3 6.76 21.11 -4.10
N LEU A 4 6.42 19.89 -4.52
CA LEU A 4 6.52 18.71 -3.66
C LEU A 4 7.91 18.10 -3.79
N ASP A 5 8.56 17.88 -2.66
CA ASP A 5 9.83 17.16 -2.56
C ASP A 5 9.83 16.28 -1.29
N ALA A 6 10.77 15.33 -1.23
CA ALA A 6 10.84 14.40 -0.12
C ALA A 6 11.05 15.10 1.24
N PRO A 7 11.98 16.09 1.37
CA PRO A 7 12.14 16.84 2.62
C PRO A 7 10.85 17.51 3.12
N THR A 8 10.02 18.04 2.23
CA THR A 8 8.75 18.70 2.57
C THR A 8 7.70 17.69 3.05
N VAL A 9 7.57 16.55 2.37
CA VAL A 9 6.64 15.47 2.77
C VAL A 9 7.05 14.90 4.13
N ILE A 10 8.34 14.59 4.31
CA ILE A 10 8.90 14.09 5.57
C ILE A 10 8.68 15.10 6.69
N ARG A 11 8.99 16.39 6.46
CA ARG A 11 8.81 17.45 7.46
C ARG A 11 7.36 17.54 7.91
N THR A 12 6.42 17.57 6.95
CA THR A 12 4.98 17.63 7.24
C THR A 12 4.60 16.51 8.20
N LYS A 13 5.02 15.28 7.91
CA LYS A 13 4.62 14.15 8.74
C LYS A 13 5.34 14.11 10.08
N ARG A 14 6.65 14.40 10.10
CA ARG A 14 7.48 14.50 11.31
C ARG A 14 6.90 15.48 12.33
N ASP A 15 6.38 16.61 11.84
CA ASP A 15 5.81 17.68 12.67
C ASP A 15 4.35 17.39 13.08
N GLY A 16 3.81 16.22 12.74
CA GLY A 16 2.45 15.78 13.10
C GLY A 16 1.36 16.28 12.16
N GLY A 17 1.73 16.82 10.99
CA GLY A 17 0.79 17.23 9.95
C GLY A 17 0.14 16.05 9.23
N VAL A 18 -0.95 16.39 8.52
CA VAL A 18 -1.67 15.48 7.62
C VAL A 18 -1.13 15.67 6.21
N LEU A 19 -0.75 14.57 5.54
CA LEU A 19 -0.34 14.60 4.14
C LEU A 19 -1.57 14.84 3.26
N SER A 20 -1.43 15.73 2.27
CA SER A 20 -2.45 15.88 1.23
C SER A 20 -2.40 14.72 0.24
N ASP A 21 -3.50 14.49 -0.48
CA ASP A 21 -3.57 13.46 -1.51
C ASP A 21 -2.45 13.63 -2.55
N ALA A 22 -2.19 14.86 -3.00
CA ALA A 22 -1.10 15.15 -3.92
C ALA A 22 0.30 14.82 -3.36
N ALA A 23 0.51 14.99 -2.06
CA ALA A 23 1.78 14.63 -1.41
C ALA A 23 1.96 13.11 -1.32
N ILE A 24 0.87 12.38 -1.05
CA ILE A 24 0.85 10.92 -1.03
C ILE A 24 1.11 10.36 -2.43
N ASP A 25 0.39 10.86 -3.43
CA ASP A 25 0.56 10.43 -4.82
C ASP A 25 1.99 10.69 -5.30
N TRP A 26 2.51 11.89 -5.04
CA TRP A 26 3.87 12.26 -5.42
C TRP A 26 4.94 11.36 -4.78
N VAL A 27 4.80 11.01 -3.49
CA VAL A 27 5.83 10.21 -2.81
C VAL A 27 5.79 8.74 -3.21
N ILE A 28 4.60 8.17 -3.42
CA ILE A 28 4.47 6.78 -3.89
C ILE A 28 5.03 6.64 -5.30
N ASP A 29 4.56 7.47 -6.22
CA ASP A 29 5.05 7.56 -7.61
C ASP A 29 6.57 7.83 -7.65
N GLY A 30 7.04 8.77 -6.85
CA GLY A 30 8.45 9.08 -6.73
C GLY A 30 9.30 7.94 -6.20
N TYR A 31 8.78 7.12 -5.28
CA TYR A 31 9.51 5.99 -4.73
C TYR A 31 9.52 4.80 -5.70
N THR A 32 8.41 4.50 -6.37
CA THR A 32 8.36 3.42 -7.36
C THR A 32 9.21 3.69 -8.59
N ASP A 33 9.42 4.97 -8.94
CA ASP A 33 10.24 5.37 -10.08
C ASP A 33 11.71 5.67 -9.71
N GLY A 34 12.09 5.47 -8.44
CA GLY A 34 13.47 5.70 -7.95
C GLY A 34 13.88 7.17 -7.78
N ARG A 35 12.95 8.13 -7.84
CA ARG A 35 13.20 9.56 -7.57
C ARG A 35 13.31 9.88 -6.07
N VAL A 36 12.61 9.12 -5.23
CA VAL A 36 12.71 9.18 -3.77
C VAL A 36 13.70 8.10 -3.33
N ALA A 37 14.77 8.49 -2.65
CA ALA A 37 15.78 7.55 -2.19
C ALA A 37 15.31 6.73 -0.98
N ASP A 38 15.91 5.55 -0.76
CA ASP A 38 15.56 4.64 0.34
C ASP A 38 15.68 5.31 1.71
N GLU A 39 16.67 6.18 1.91
CA GLU A 39 16.86 6.91 3.18
C GLU A 39 15.74 7.93 3.41
N GLN A 40 15.23 8.54 2.35
CA GLN A 40 14.11 9.48 2.42
C GLN A 40 12.80 8.75 2.73
N MET A 41 12.55 7.62 2.06
CA MET A 41 11.38 6.80 2.35
C MET A 41 11.43 6.23 3.77
N SER A 42 12.61 5.77 4.21
CA SER A 42 12.84 5.31 5.59
C SER A 42 12.54 6.40 6.61
N ALA A 43 12.97 7.65 6.35
CA ALA A 43 12.67 8.79 7.22
C ALA A 43 11.17 9.10 7.27
N LEU A 44 10.46 9.02 6.14
CA LEU A 44 9.01 9.18 6.10
C LEU A 44 8.29 8.07 6.88
N LEU A 45 8.67 6.82 6.68
CA LEU A 45 8.09 5.67 7.38
C LEU A 45 8.30 5.78 8.90
N MET A 46 9.47 6.23 9.35
CA MET A 46 9.71 6.51 10.76
C MET A 46 8.81 7.63 11.29
N ALA A 47 8.61 8.70 10.52
CA ALA A 47 7.69 9.78 10.89
C ALA A 47 6.23 9.27 10.99
N ILE A 48 5.79 8.44 10.04
CA ILE A 48 4.47 7.78 10.05
C ILE A 48 4.33 6.87 11.27
N PHE A 49 5.35 6.07 11.58
CA PHE A 49 5.34 5.20 12.77
C PHE A 49 5.15 6.00 14.06
N LEU A 50 5.84 7.13 14.21
CA LEU A 50 5.79 7.96 15.42
C LEU A 50 4.55 8.85 15.52
N LYS A 51 3.95 9.25 14.40
CA LYS A 51 2.83 10.23 14.35
C LYS A 51 1.50 9.63 13.89
N GLY A 52 1.51 8.40 13.40
CA GLY A 52 0.35 7.74 12.80
C GLY A 52 -0.12 8.42 11.51
N MET A 53 -1.22 7.93 10.95
CA MET A 53 -1.90 8.52 9.80
C MET A 53 -3.40 8.58 10.07
N ALA A 54 -4.05 9.64 9.60
CA ALA A 54 -5.50 9.75 9.60
C ALA A 54 -6.10 8.73 8.62
N PRO A 55 -7.35 8.26 8.84
CA PRO A 55 -7.99 7.29 7.97
C PRO A 55 -8.02 7.69 6.49
N ALA A 56 -8.19 8.98 6.19
CA ALA A 56 -8.15 9.50 4.83
C ALA A 56 -6.76 9.36 4.19
N GLU A 57 -5.69 9.63 4.94
CA GLU A 57 -4.32 9.43 4.47
C GLU A 57 -4.07 7.94 4.16
N ILE A 58 -4.51 7.03 5.03
CA ILE A 58 -4.35 5.58 4.84
C ILE A 58 -5.11 5.11 3.58
N ALA A 59 -6.33 5.59 3.39
CA ALA A 59 -7.14 5.25 2.22
C ALA A 59 -6.48 5.71 0.92
N ARG A 60 -6.01 6.97 0.86
CA ARG A 60 -5.32 7.49 -0.31
C ARG A 60 -3.96 6.81 -0.54
N TRP A 61 -3.19 6.56 0.51
CA TRP A 61 -1.92 5.83 0.43
C TRP A 61 -2.10 4.43 -0.14
N THR A 62 -3.12 3.71 0.33
CA THR A 62 -3.47 2.38 -0.19
C THR A 62 -3.86 2.45 -1.66
N ALA A 63 -4.68 3.42 -2.06
CA ALA A 63 -5.06 3.60 -3.46
C ALA A 63 -3.85 3.92 -4.35
N ALA A 64 -2.97 4.83 -3.91
CA ALA A 64 -1.75 5.17 -4.64
C ALA A 64 -0.82 3.95 -4.82
N MET A 65 -0.68 3.09 -3.79
CA MET A 65 0.09 1.84 -3.90
C MET A 65 -0.56 0.83 -4.86
N VAL A 66 -1.89 0.76 -4.92
CA VAL A 66 -2.61 -0.10 -5.88
C VAL A 66 -2.44 0.43 -7.31
N ASP A 67 -2.34 1.75 -7.48
CA ASP A 67 -2.21 2.42 -8.77
C ASP A 67 -0.77 2.46 -9.29
N SER A 68 0.23 2.21 -8.44
CA SER A 68 1.66 2.32 -8.78
C SER A 68 2.21 1.10 -9.55
N GLY A 69 1.35 0.15 -9.92
CA GLY A 69 1.76 -1.09 -10.58
C GLY A 69 0.68 -1.64 -11.51
N GLU A 70 0.87 -2.88 -11.94
CA GLU A 70 -0.09 -3.56 -12.80
C GLU A 70 -1.25 -4.14 -11.98
N ARG A 71 -2.44 -4.14 -12.59
CA ARG A 71 -3.63 -4.79 -12.04
C ARG A 71 -3.93 -6.05 -12.84
N PHE A 72 -3.92 -7.19 -12.17
CA PHE A 72 -4.34 -8.45 -12.77
C PHE A 72 -5.86 -8.49 -12.94
N ASP A 73 -6.30 -8.87 -14.14
CA ASP A 73 -7.70 -9.13 -14.47
C ASP A 73 -7.90 -10.64 -14.56
N PHE A 74 -8.82 -11.16 -13.75
CA PHE A 74 -9.16 -12.59 -13.66
C PHE A 74 -10.63 -12.84 -14.07
N THR A 75 -11.24 -11.92 -14.80
CA THR A 75 -12.65 -12.04 -15.26
C THR A 75 -12.87 -13.24 -16.21
N ASP A 76 -11.80 -13.78 -16.77
CA ASP A 76 -11.77 -14.97 -17.61
C ASP A 76 -11.79 -16.30 -16.84
N LEU A 77 -11.54 -16.29 -15.52
CA LEU A 77 -11.61 -17.50 -14.69
C LEU A 77 -13.05 -17.97 -14.51
N ARG A 78 -13.36 -19.16 -15.06
CA ARG A 78 -14.70 -19.75 -15.03
C ARG A 78 -14.70 -21.24 -14.68
N ARG A 79 -15.76 -21.70 -14.01
CA ARG A 79 -16.06 -23.12 -13.71
C ARG A 79 -17.51 -23.39 -14.07
N ASP A 80 -17.75 -24.40 -14.90
CA ASP A 80 -19.08 -24.76 -15.43
C ASP A 80 -19.84 -23.56 -16.02
N GLY A 81 -19.12 -22.70 -16.75
CA GLY A 81 -19.68 -21.51 -17.40
C GLY A 81 -19.95 -20.32 -16.48
N LYS A 82 -19.68 -20.41 -15.17
CA LYS A 82 -19.87 -19.34 -14.18
C LYS A 82 -18.52 -18.69 -13.79
N PRO A 83 -18.46 -17.37 -13.56
CA PRO A 83 -17.26 -16.73 -13.02
C PRO A 83 -16.87 -17.34 -11.67
N LEU A 84 -15.57 -17.53 -11.43
CA LEU A 84 -15.09 -17.89 -10.08
C LEU A 84 -15.14 -16.68 -9.16
N ALA A 85 -15.52 -16.91 -7.91
CA ALA A 85 -15.32 -15.92 -6.86
C ALA A 85 -13.81 -15.80 -6.57
N LEU A 86 -13.30 -14.57 -6.59
CA LEU A 86 -11.93 -14.27 -6.20
C LEU A 86 -11.91 -14.01 -4.69
N VAL A 87 -11.11 -14.78 -3.96
CA VAL A 87 -10.96 -14.67 -2.51
C VAL A 87 -9.49 -14.63 -2.16
N ASP A 88 -9.15 -13.85 -1.14
CA ASP A 88 -7.80 -13.78 -0.59
C ASP A 88 -7.85 -13.90 0.93
N LYS A 89 -6.79 -14.45 1.52
CA LYS A 89 -6.57 -14.47 2.96
C LYS A 89 -5.19 -13.90 3.23
N HIS A 90 -5.17 -12.84 4.02
CA HIS A 90 -3.94 -12.24 4.52
C HIS A 90 -3.78 -12.46 6.03
N SER A 91 -2.54 -12.55 6.51
CA SER A 91 -2.22 -12.53 7.95
C SER A 91 -1.44 -11.26 8.26
N THR A 92 -1.78 -10.57 9.34
CA THR A 92 -0.95 -9.48 9.87
C THR A 92 0.36 -9.98 10.49
N GLY A 93 0.53 -11.30 10.60
CA GLY A 93 1.67 -11.97 11.23
C GLY A 93 1.34 -12.53 12.61
N GLY A 94 2.04 -13.59 12.99
CA GLY A 94 1.92 -14.29 14.27
C GLY A 94 2.90 -15.46 14.35
N VAL A 95 3.57 -15.65 15.50
CA VAL A 95 4.57 -16.72 15.65
C VAL A 95 3.89 -18.08 15.45
N GLY A 96 4.29 -18.81 14.42
CA GLY A 96 3.72 -20.12 14.08
C GLY A 96 2.42 -20.07 13.26
N ASP A 97 1.96 -18.89 12.80
CA ASP A 97 0.84 -18.81 11.85
C ASP A 97 1.26 -19.37 10.49
N LYS A 98 0.92 -20.64 10.26
CA LYS A 98 1.15 -21.35 9.00
C LYS A 98 -0.13 -21.49 8.18
N ILE A 99 -1.24 -20.84 8.55
CA ILE A 99 -2.58 -21.10 8.00
C ILE A 99 -2.66 -20.85 6.50
N THR A 100 -1.91 -19.89 5.95
CA THR A 100 -1.95 -19.58 4.52
C THR A 100 -1.67 -20.79 3.62
N ILE A 101 -0.69 -21.63 3.99
CA ILE A 101 -0.28 -22.79 3.19
C ILE A 101 -1.36 -23.88 3.10
N PRO A 102 -1.89 -24.43 4.21
CA PRO A 102 -2.93 -25.46 4.18
C PRO A 102 -4.31 -24.91 3.78
N LEU A 103 -4.58 -23.60 3.95
CA LEU A 103 -5.88 -23.04 3.57
C LEU A 103 -6.08 -23.01 2.05
N LEU A 104 -5.03 -22.78 1.27
CA LEU A 104 -5.12 -22.71 -0.19
C LEU A 104 -5.74 -23.97 -0.83
N PRO A 105 -5.25 -25.20 -0.58
CA PRO A 105 -5.88 -26.39 -1.14
C PRO A 105 -7.29 -26.65 -0.60
N VAL A 106 -7.59 -26.25 0.64
CA VAL A 106 -8.92 -26.42 1.25
C VAL A 106 -9.96 -25.54 0.56
N VAL A 107 -9.61 -24.30 0.20
CA VAL A 107 -10.51 -23.39 -0.52
C VAL A 107 -10.72 -23.82 -1.98
N MET A 108 -9.76 -24.52 -2.57
CA MET A 108 -9.81 -24.95 -3.98
C MET A 108 -10.52 -26.28 -4.22
N ALA A 109 -10.68 -27.11 -3.17
CA ALA A 109 -11.34 -28.42 -3.23
C ALA A 109 -12.84 -28.29 -3.52
#